data_AF-A0A5E6ZPA7-F1
#
_entry.id   AF-A0A5E6ZPA7-F1
#
_cell.length_a   1.000
_cell.length_b   1.000
_cell.length_c   1.000
_cell.angle_alpha   90.00
_cell.angle_beta   90.00
_cell.angle_gamma   90.00
#
_symmetry.space_group_name_H-M   'P 1'
#
loop_
_entity.id
_entity.type
_entity.pdbx_description
1 polymer ?
#
loop_
_entity_poly.entity_id
_entity_poly.type
_entity_poly.pdbx_seq_one_letter_code
_entity_poly.pdbx_strand_id
1 'polypeptide(L)'
;MAEPTTKSTPFAPCDHVDHHLFAVQPGIPLLDALEHASVYLSCAEALAHQAPHASHPEHIASLRWASKQMLGTARSLLQASIDGMHAAQAGGEA
;
A
#
# COMPACT_ATOMS: atom_id res chain seq x y z
N MET A 1 -23.25 10.03 10.96
CA MET A 1 -22.14 9.09 11.24
C MET A 1 -20.92 9.64 10.54
N ALA A 2 -19.76 9.67 11.19
CA ALA A 2 -18.52 10.04 10.51
C ALA A 2 -18.19 8.94 9.48
N GLU A 3 -17.84 9.33 8.26
CA GLU A 3 -17.36 8.36 7.27
C GLU A 3 -16.08 7.68 7.77
N PRO A 4 -15.91 6.38 7.53
CA PRO A 4 -14.70 5.68 7.92
C PRO A 4 -13.50 6.29 7.18
N THR A 5 -12.36 6.27 7.86
CA THR A 5 -11.11 6.79 7.34
C THR A 5 -9.98 5.81 7.62
N THR A 6 -8.88 5.92 6.88
CA THR A 6 -7.70 5.09 7.05
C THR A 6 -7.19 5.12 8.49
N LYS A 7 -6.58 4.01 8.93
CA LYS A 7 -5.80 3.94 10.17
C LYS A 7 -4.31 3.96 9.89
N SER A 8 -3.53 4.36 10.89
CA SER A 8 -2.08 4.32 10.78
C SER A 8 -1.61 2.87 10.65
N THR A 9 -1.01 2.56 9.50
CA THR A 9 -0.54 1.21 9.17
C THR A 9 0.93 1.29 8.77
N PRO A 10 1.86 0.86 9.63
CA PRO A 10 3.29 0.81 9.32
C PRO A 10 3.58 -0.17 8.17
N PHE A 11 4.53 0.17 7.29
CA PHE A 11 4.98 -0.69 6.20
C PHE A 11 6.44 -0.37 5.80
N ALA A 12 7.02 -1.21 4.95
CA ALA A 12 8.45 -1.22 4.62
C ALA A 12 9.31 -1.44 5.89
N PRO A 13 9.38 -2.70 6.38
CA PRO A 13 10.22 -3.03 7.54
C PRO A 13 11.67 -2.71 7.24
N CYS A 14 12.40 -2.24 8.24
CA CYS A 14 13.83 -2.03 8.16
C CYS A 14 14.56 -3.27 8.68
N ASP A 15 15.41 -3.89 7.87
CA ASP A 15 16.07 -5.17 8.22
C ASP A 15 16.97 -5.11 9.48
N HIS A 16 17.30 -3.91 9.97
CA HIS A 16 18.23 -3.70 11.07
C HIS A 16 17.58 -3.26 12.39
N VAL A 17 16.27 -3.00 12.40
CA VAL A 17 15.53 -2.53 13.59
C VAL A 17 14.08 -3.02 13.54
N ASP A 18 13.44 -3.22 14.69
CA ASP A 18 12.00 -3.51 14.80
C ASP A 18 11.12 -2.26 14.50
N HIS A 19 11.48 -1.52 13.46
CA HIS A 19 10.79 -0.32 13.00
C HIS A 19 10.50 -0.40 11.51
N HIS A 20 9.41 0.28 11.14
CA HIS A 20 8.99 0.47 9.75
C HIS A 20 9.42 1.86 9.28
N LEU A 21 9.83 1.96 8.01
CA LEU A 21 10.27 3.23 7.43
C LEU A 21 9.10 4.17 7.16
N PHE A 22 7.93 3.62 6.88
CA PHE A 22 6.75 4.38 6.48
C PHE A 22 5.51 3.93 7.24
N ALA A 23 4.49 4.78 7.24
CA ALA A 23 3.15 4.43 7.68
C ALA A 23 2.12 5.15 6.81
N VAL A 24 0.98 4.49 6.56
CA VAL A 24 -0.18 5.16 5.96
C VAL A 24 -0.68 6.24 6.93
N GLN A 25 -0.98 7.43 6.40
CA GLN A 25 -1.55 8.51 7.20
C GLN A 25 -2.99 8.16 7.61
N PRO A 26 -3.36 8.32 8.89
CA PRO A 26 -4.74 8.13 9.32
C PRO A 26 -5.62 9.30 8.87
N GLY A 27 -6.93 9.08 8.85
CA GLY A 27 -7.90 10.16 8.61
C GLY A 27 -8.15 10.48 7.14
N ILE A 28 -7.60 9.70 6.20
CA ILE A 28 -7.88 9.84 4.77
C ILE A 28 -9.21 9.12 4.44
N PRO A 29 -10.09 9.72 3.62
CA PRO A 29 -11.29 9.03 3.15
C PRO A 29 -10.96 7.70 2.47
N LEU A 30 -11.75 6.66 2.76
CA LEU A 30 -11.45 5.31 2.24
C LEU A 30 -11.46 5.25 0.72
N LEU A 31 -12.37 5.96 0.06
CA LEU A 31 -12.46 5.96 -1.40
C LEU A 31 -11.16 6.48 -2.02
N ASP A 32 -10.67 7.63 -1.58
CA ASP A 32 -9.42 8.22 -2.05
C ASP A 32 -8.24 7.25 -1.86
N ALA A 33 -8.16 6.59 -0.69
CA ALA A 33 -7.11 5.61 -0.40
C ALA A 33 -7.18 4.37 -1.31
N LEU A 34 -8.40 3.87 -1.60
CA LEU A 34 -8.62 2.72 -2.48
C LEU A 34 -8.34 3.02 -3.95
N GLU A 35 -8.67 4.23 -4.42
CA GLU A 35 -8.31 4.69 -5.77
C GLU A 35 -6.79 4.69 -5.95
N HIS A 36 -6.04 5.21 -4.98
CA HIS A 36 -4.58 5.19 -5.02
C HIS A 36 -4.02 3.76 -4.93
N ALA A 37 -4.61 2.89 -4.10
CA ALA A 37 -4.22 1.48 -4.03
C ALA A 37 -4.38 0.79 -5.40
N SER A 38 -5.48 1.07 -6.12
CA SER A 38 -5.73 0.54 -7.47
C SER A 38 -4.67 1.00 -8.49
N VAL A 39 -4.29 2.28 -8.44
CA VAL A 39 -3.20 2.82 -9.27
C VAL A 39 -1.88 2.10 -8.98
N TYR A 40 -1.52 1.95 -7.70
CA TYR A 40 -0.30 1.25 -7.31
C TYR A 40 -0.28 -0.22 -7.76
N LEU A 41 -1.41 -0.93 -7.67
CA LEU A 41 -1.54 -2.30 -8.16
C LEU A 41 -1.34 -2.37 -9.68
N SER A 42 -1.97 -1.46 -10.42
CA SER A 42 -1.85 -1.39 -11.89
C SER A 42 -0.41 -1.10 -12.32
N CYS A 43 0.26 -0.17 -11.65
CA CYS A 43 1.67 0.12 -11.88
C CYS A 43 2.56 -1.07 -11.55
N ALA A 44 2.31 -1.74 -10.42
CA ALA A 44 3.07 -2.93 -10.03
C ALA A 44 2.98 -4.04 -11.08
N GLU A 45 1.77 -4.29 -11.60
CA GLU A 45 1.53 -5.28 -12.64
C GLU A 45 2.26 -4.93 -13.94
N ALA A 46 2.14 -3.68 -14.40
CA ALA A 46 2.84 -3.21 -15.60
C ALA A 46 4.37 -3.38 -15.47
N LEU A 47 4.95 -2.98 -14.34
CA LEU A 47 6.38 -3.12 -14.08
C LEU A 47 6.82 -4.59 -14.02
N ALA A 48 6.03 -5.46 -13.40
CA ALA A 48 6.30 -6.89 -13.33
C ALA A 48 6.24 -7.53 -14.73
N HIS A 49 5.28 -7.12 -15.56
CA HIS A 49 5.15 -7.59 -16.93
C HIS A 49 6.31 -7.11 -17.81
N GLN A 50 6.77 -5.86 -17.64
CA GLN A 50 7.90 -5.31 -18.41
C GLN A 50 9.25 -5.91 -18.03
N ALA A 51 9.45 -6.31 -16.76
CA ALA A 51 10.76 -6.71 -16.27
C ALA A 51 11.44 -7.85 -17.06
N PRO A 52 10.77 -8.95 -17.47
CA PRO A 52 11.40 -10.00 -18.29
C PRO A 52 11.78 -9.55 -19.71
N HIS A 53 11.22 -8.45 -20.20
CA HIS A 53 11.45 -7.93 -21.55
C HIS A 53 12.58 -6.89 -21.62
N ALA A 54 13.16 -6.48 -20.49
CA ALA A 54 14.24 -5.51 -20.46
C ALA A 54 15.58 -6.14 -20.87
N SER A 55 16.36 -5.42 -21.66
CA SER A 55 17.63 -5.91 -22.23
C SER A 55 18.80 -5.92 -21.25
N HIS A 56 18.75 -5.11 -20.19
CA HIS A 56 19.86 -4.93 -19.26
C HIS A 56 19.52 -5.50 -17.86
N PRO A 57 20.39 -6.35 -17.27
CA PRO A 57 20.14 -6.95 -15.95
C PRO A 57 19.82 -5.94 -14.84
N GLU A 58 20.52 -4.81 -14.80
CA GLU A 58 20.26 -3.73 -13.81
C GLU A 58 18.86 -3.13 -13.97
N HIS A 59 18.39 -3.00 -15.21
CA HIS A 59 17.04 -2.50 -15.49
C HIS A 59 15.99 -3.54 -15.05
N ILE A 60 16.22 -4.84 -15.29
CA ILE A 60 15.35 -5.92 -14.80
C ILE A 60 15.24 -5.84 -13.26
N ALA A 61 16.38 -5.71 -12.56
CA ALA A 61 16.41 -5.62 -11.11
C ALA A 61 15.63 -4.39 -10.60
N SER A 62 15.83 -3.24 -11.24
CA SER A 62 15.14 -1.99 -10.88
C SER A 62 13.63 -2.08 -11.08
N LEU A 63 13.15 -2.65 -12.20
CA LEU A 63 11.71 -2.82 -12.46
C LEU A 63 11.07 -3.77 -11.45
N ARG A 64 11.74 -4.90 -11.14
CA ARG A 64 11.27 -5.84 -10.13
C ARG A 64 11.22 -5.22 -8.74
N TRP A 65 12.25 -4.46 -8.38
CA TRP A 65 12.28 -3.76 -7.10
C TRP A 65 11.14 -2.73 -7.01
N ALA A 66 10.97 -1.89 -8.04
CA ALA A 66 9.90 -0.90 -8.09
C ALA A 66 8.52 -1.56 -8.02
N SER A 67 8.27 -2.63 -8.77
CA SER A 67 7.02 -3.40 -8.71
C SER A 67 6.73 -3.89 -7.28
N LYS A 68 7.74 -4.45 -6.59
CA LYS A 68 7.60 -4.88 -5.19
C LYS A 68 7.27 -3.72 -4.24
N GLN A 69 7.90 -2.55 -4.42
CA GLN A 69 7.58 -1.37 -3.61
C GLN A 69 6.13 -0.93 -3.83
N MET A 70 5.67 -0.86 -5.08
CA MET A 70 4.29 -0.48 -5.41
C MET A 70 3.27 -1.47 -4.82
N LEU A 71 3.54 -2.79 -4.87
CA LEU A 71 2.72 -3.80 -4.19
C LEU A 71 2.70 -3.61 -2.67
N GLY A 72 3.84 -3.31 -2.06
CA GLY A 72 3.95 -3.04 -0.62
C GLY A 72 3.06 -1.87 -0.21
N THR A 73 3.17 -0.75 -0.92
CA THR A 73 2.37 0.46 -0.68
C THR A 73 0.88 0.22 -0.91
N ALA A 74 0.50 -0.47 -1.97
CA ALA A 74 -0.90 -0.82 -2.22
C ALA A 74 -1.48 -1.66 -1.08
N ARG A 75 -0.74 -2.68 -0.62
CA ARG A 75 -1.17 -3.53 0.49
C ARG A 75 -1.34 -2.75 1.79
N SER A 76 -0.42 -1.83 2.09
CA SER A 76 -0.54 -1.01 3.30
C SER A 76 -1.76 -0.08 3.24
N LEU A 77 -2.07 0.50 2.07
CA LEU A 77 -3.28 1.31 1.88
C LEU A 77 -4.55 0.47 2.06
N LEU A 78 -4.59 -0.74 1.48
CA LEU A 78 -5.73 -1.66 1.66
C LEU A 78 -5.92 -2.03 3.14
N GLN A 79 -4.84 -2.39 3.84
CA GLN A 79 -4.90 -2.75 5.24
C GLN A 79 -5.38 -1.57 6.11
N ALA A 80 -4.82 -0.38 5.89
CA ALA A 80 -5.23 0.85 6.57
C ALA A 80 -6.73 1.16 6.37
N SER A 81 -7.25 0.89 5.17
CA SER A 81 -8.66 1.06 4.85
C SER A 81 -9.55 0.02 5.53
N ILE A 82 -9.14 -1.25 5.54
CA ILE A 82 -9.84 -2.34 6.22
C ILE A 82 -9.94 -2.07 7.73
N ASP A 83 -8.82 -1.67 8.35
CA ASP A 83 -8.78 -1.31 9.77
C ASP A 83 -9.69 -0.11 10.07
N GLY A 84 -9.75 0.85 9.13
CA GLY A 84 -10.68 1.98 9.15
C GLY A 84 -12.15 1.56 9.17
N MET A 85 -12.52 0.61 8.32
CA MET A 85 -13.87 0.05 8.26
C MET A 85 -14.24 -0.71 9.53
N HIS A 86 -13.35 -1.58 10.03
CA HIS A 86 -13.60 -2.33 11.26
C HIS A 86 -13.78 -1.40 12.47
N ALA A 87 -12.97 -0.36 12.58
CA ALA A 87 -13.10 0.62 13.65
C ALA A 87 -14.44 1.39 13.60
N ALA A 88 -14.94 1.70 12.40
CA ALA A 88 -16.24 2.35 12.24
C ALA A 88 -17.41 1.42 12.59
N GLN A 89 -17.30 0.12 12.29
CA GLN A 89 -18.30 -0.88 12.68
C GLN A 89 -18.37 -1.05 14.20
N ALA A 90 -17.21 -1.22 14.86
CA ALA A 90 -17.14 -1.36 16.32
C ALA A 90 -17.62 -0.10 17.08
N GLY A 91 -17.40 1.09 16.51
CA GLY A 91 -17.88 2.36 17.09
C GLY A 91 -19.37 2.65 16.87
N GLY A 92 -20.05 1.89 16.00
CA GLY A 92 -21.49 2.00 15.76
C GLY A 92 -22.35 1.08 16.63
N GLU A 93 -21.73 0.17 17.39
CA GLU A 93 -22.38 -0.80 18.28
C GLU A 93 -22.38 -0.37 19.75
N ALA A 94 -21.83 0.80 20.07
CA ALA A 94 -21.74 1.39 21.43
C ALA A 94 -22.64 2.62 21.57
#